data_AF-A0A1F8WNM8-F1
#
_entry.id   AF-A0A1F8WNM8-F1
#
_cell.length_a   1.000
_cell.length_b   1.000
_cell.length_c   1.000
_cell.angle_alpha   90.00
_cell.angle_beta   90.00
_cell.angle_gamma   90.00
#
_symmetry.space_group_name_H-M   'P 1'
#
loop_
_entity.id
_entity.type
_entity.pdbx_description
1 polymer ?
#
loop_
_entity_poly.entity_id
_entity_poly.type
_entity_poly.pdbx_seq_one_letter_code
_entity_poly.pdbx_strand_id
1 'polypeptide(L)'
;MEQTITPALPEKIIPKGPGSSPTCEKHGVEKQAVNFGWYDSTPSWRWFCLKCGEDQRERDRREETKKENLRRQERINKNLENAMIAPRFQSKTFENFQAETDKQAYAMQQSRELLDHFGESPGMIFTGKPGTGKNHLASAITKEVVTTKGKTALITTAMKIVRAIKASWSGGNESEAIRRFIEPDLLVIDELGVQFGSDTERLYLTEIINDRYEWLKPTLILTNLTMPELAKVLGERVIDRFREGGQVLVFDWKSYRGKNFKTCGGLNA
;
A
#
# COMPACT_ATOMS: atom_id res chain seq x y z
N MET A 1 -15.36 -23.08 -27.35
CA MET A 1 -14.98 -23.64 -28.66
C MET A 1 -14.39 -25.01 -28.41
N GLU A 2 -15.16 -26.03 -28.79
CA GLU A 2 -14.89 -27.44 -28.51
C GLU A 2 -13.53 -27.88 -29.06
N GLN A 3 -12.76 -28.58 -28.23
CA GLN A 3 -11.58 -29.31 -28.64
C GLN A 3 -12.04 -30.53 -29.43
N THR A 4 -12.02 -30.44 -30.76
CA THR A 4 -12.18 -31.59 -31.64
C THR A 4 -10.94 -32.47 -31.54
N ILE A 5 -10.99 -33.45 -30.64
CA ILE A 5 -10.12 -34.62 -30.67
C ILE A 5 -10.42 -35.33 -31.99
N THR A 6 -9.48 -35.23 -32.93
CA THR A 6 -9.61 -35.84 -34.25
C THR A 6 -9.53 -37.36 -34.10
N PRO A 7 -10.38 -38.14 -34.79
CA PRO A 7 -10.36 -39.59 -34.69
C PRO A 7 -9.05 -40.14 -35.25
N ALA A 8 -8.59 -41.26 -34.68
CA ALA A 8 -7.39 -41.97 -35.10
C ALA A 8 -7.38 -42.15 -36.62
N LEU A 9 -6.48 -41.40 -37.28
CA LEU A 9 -6.22 -41.54 -38.71
C LEU A 9 -5.60 -42.93 -38.95
N PRO A 10 -5.95 -43.61 -40.07
CA PRO A 10 -5.33 -44.87 -40.46
C PRO A 10 -3.81 -44.70 -40.53
N GLU A 11 -3.04 -45.79 -40.38
CA GLU A 11 -1.56 -45.90 -40.40
C GLU A 11 -0.87 -45.38 -41.69
N LYS A 12 -1.32 -44.27 -42.26
CA LYS A 12 -0.73 -43.58 -43.40
C LYS A 12 0.39 -42.68 -42.91
N ILE A 13 1.55 -43.32 -42.79
CA ILE A 13 2.88 -42.76 -43.05
C ILE A 13 3.07 -41.36 -42.43
N ILE A 14 3.28 -41.32 -41.12
CA ILE A 14 4.11 -40.24 -40.55
C ILE A 14 5.48 -40.41 -41.22
N PRO A 15 5.98 -39.45 -42.02
CA PRO A 15 7.27 -39.62 -42.67
C PRO A 15 8.33 -39.76 -41.58
N LYS A 16 9.03 -40.91 -41.59
CA LYS A 16 10.29 -41.09 -40.87
C LYS A 16 11.36 -40.22 -41.54
N GLY A 17 11.19 -38.89 -41.44
CA GLY A 17 12.15 -37.93 -41.96
C GLY A 17 13.52 -38.18 -41.31
N PRO A 18 14.63 -37.99 -42.04
CA PRO A 18 15.95 -38.36 -41.57
C PRO A 18 16.34 -37.53 -40.34
N GLY A 19 16.72 -38.21 -39.25
CA GLY A 19 17.55 -37.62 -38.19
C GLY A 19 16.89 -37.24 -36.86
N SER A 20 15.71 -37.74 -36.48
CA SER A 20 15.22 -37.56 -35.09
C SER A 20 14.51 -38.78 -34.53
N SER A 21 15.00 -39.28 -33.39
CA SER A 21 14.40 -40.38 -32.65
C SER A 21 12.93 -40.08 -32.33
N PRO A 22 12.00 -41.06 -32.47
CA PRO A 22 10.60 -40.91 -32.06
C PRO A 22 10.46 -40.72 -30.54
N THR A 23 11.51 -40.99 -29.77
CA THR A 23 11.57 -40.73 -28.34
C THR A 23 12.31 -39.43 -28.02
N CYS A 24 11.88 -38.75 -26.96
CA CYS A 24 12.56 -37.60 -26.40
C CYS A 24 13.74 -38.04 -25.53
N GLU A 25 14.95 -37.58 -25.86
CA GLU A 25 16.16 -37.88 -25.08
C GLU A 25 16.11 -37.34 -23.64
N LYS A 26 15.45 -36.20 -23.44
CA LYS A 26 15.34 -35.56 -22.12
C LYS A 26 14.36 -36.27 -21.19
N HIS A 27 13.26 -36.79 -21.74
CA HIS A 27 12.14 -37.29 -20.92
C HIS A 27 11.85 -38.79 -21.11
N GLY A 28 12.50 -39.44 -22.06
CA GLY A 28 12.28 -40.85 -22.40
C GLY A 28 10.89 -41.19 -22.96
N VAL A 29 10.08 -40.18 -23.32
CA VAL A 29 8.71 -40.38 -23.82
C VAL A 29 8.63 -40.27 -25.35
N GLU A 30 7.65 -40.91 -25.96
CA GLU A 30 7.37 -40.79 -27.39
C GLU A 30 6.92 -39.35 -27.75
N LYS A 31 7.42 -38.85 -28.87
CA LYS A 31 7.09 -37.53 -29.44
C LYS A 31 5.85 -37.67 -30.32
N GLN A 32 5.05 -36.61 -30.38
CA GLN A 32 3.93 -36.51 -31.30
C GLN A 32 4.36 -35.82 -32.60
N ALA A 33 3.96 -36.36 -33.74
CA ALA A 33 4.17 -35.71 -35.04
C ALA A 33 3.04 -34.71 -35.31
N VAL A 34 3.40 -33.46 -35.58
CA VAL A 34 2.45 -32.39 -35.91
C VAL A 34 2.74 -31.87 -37.32
N ASN A 35 1.71 -31.74 -38.14
CA ASN A 35 1.82 -31.14 -39.47
C ASN A 35 1.89 -29.62 -39.33
N PHE A 36 2.97 -29.02 -39.83
CA PHE A 36 3.28 -27.59 -39.74
C PHE A 36 2.96 -26.83 -41.03
N GLY A 37 2.16 -27.43 -41.93
CA GLY A 37 1.74 -26.84 -43.20
C GLY A 37 2.22 -27.64 -44.41
N TRP A 38 1.89 -27.14 -45.60
CA TRP A 38 2.26 -27.75 -46.88
C TRP A 38 3.29 -26.87 -47.59
N TYR A 39 4.37 -27.47 -48.07
CA TYR A 39 5.38 -26.82 -48.91
C TYR A 39 5.48 -27.61 -50.21
N ASP A 40 5.25 -26.97 -51.36
CA ASP A 40 5.23 -27.62 -52.67
C ASP A 40 4.40 -28.91 -52.72
N SER A 41 3.17 -28.86 -52.18
CA SER A 41 2.25 -30.01 -52.09
C SER A 41 2.73 -31.18 -51.22
N THR A 42 3.82 -31.00 -50.46
CA THR A 42 4.30 -31.97 -49.47
C THR A 42 4.02 -31.50 -48.04
N PRO A 43 3.45 -32.34 -47.16
CA PRO A 43 3.20 -31.97 -45.77
C PRO A 43 4.52 -31.92 -44.99
N SER A 44 4.75 -30.82 -44.30
CA SER A 44 5.94 -30.60 -43.47
C SER A 44 5.65 -31.05 -42.03
N TRP A 45 6.29 -32.13 -41.59
CA TRP A 45 6.07 -32.70 -40.26
C TRP A 45 7.19 -32.33 -39.29
N ARG A 46 6.83 -32.08 -38.03
CA ARG A 46 7.79 -31.92 -36.92
C ARG A 46 7.40 -32.78 -35.73
N TRP A 47 8.41 -33.32 -35.05
CA TRP A 47 8.23 -34.08 -33.81
C TRP A 47 8.28 -33.17 -32.58
N PHE A 48 7.24 -33.21 -31.76
CA PHE A 48 7.13 -32.45 -30.52
C PHE A 48 7.04 -33.38 -29.31
N CYS A 49 7.87 -33.14 -28.30
CA CYS A 49 7.70 -33.77 -26.99
C CYS A 49 6.76 -32.89 -26.13
N LEU A 50 5.60 -33.43 -25.73
CA LEU A 50 4.65 -32.70 -24.88
C LEU A 50 5.26 -32.28 -23.54
N LYS A 51 6.09 -33.14 -22.92
CA LYS A 51 6.82 -32.82 -21.68
C LYS A 51 7.84 -31.68 -21.86
N CYS A 52 8.52 -31.59 -23.01
CA CYS A 52 9.35 -30.43 -23.33
C CYS A 52 8.51 -29.14 -23.44
N GLY A 53 7.31 -29.22 -24.01
CA GLY A 53 6.37 -28.09 -24.04
C GLY A 53 5.85 -27.70 -22.66
N GLU A 54 5.56 -28.67 -21.79
CA GLU A 54 5.20 -28.44 -20.39
C GLU A 54 6.33 -27.78 -19.61
N ASP A 55 7.57 -28.30 -19.71
CA ASP A 55 8.75 -27.70 -19.09
C ASP A 55 8.97 -26.27 -19.57
N GLN A 56 8.77 -25.99 -20.86
CA GLN A 56 8.88 -24.64 -21.39
C GLN A 56 7.81 -23.72 -20.78
N ARG A 57 6.54 -24.14 -20.78
CA ARG A 57 5.45 -23.37 -20.16
C ARG A 57 5.68 -23.11 -18.67
N GLU A 58 6.23 -24.09 -17.95
CA GLU A 58 6.54 -23.95 -16.54
C GLU A 58 7.73 -22.99 -16.31
N ARG A 59 8.75 -23.01 -17.17
CA ARG A 59 9.84 -22.01 -17.15
C ARG A 59 9.31 -20.61 -17.45
N ASP A 60 8.53 -20.45 -18.50
CA ASP A 60 7.94 -19.17 -18.89
C ASP A 60 7.07 -18.60 -17.75
N ARG A 61 6.24 -19.45 -17.11
CA ARG A 61 5.43 -19.07 -15.93
C ARG A 61 6.28 -18.63 -14.75
N ARG A 62 7.39 -19.32 -14.47
CA ARG A 62 8.33 -18.95 -13.39
C ARG A 62 9.01 -17.62 -13.67
N GLU A 63 9.43 -17.38 -14.92
CA GLU A 63 10.04 -16.12 -15.33
C GLU A 63 9.04 -14.96 -15.24
N GLU A 64 7.80 -15.17 -15.69
CA GLU A 64 6.73 -14.19 -15.58
C GLU A 64 6.41 -13.85 -14.12
N THR A 65 6.25 -14.86 -13.27
CA THR A 65 6.02 -14.70 -11.83
C THR A 65 7.18 -13.93 -11.17
N LYS A 66 8.43 -14.24 -11.54
CA LYS A 66 9.61 -13.54 -11.02
C LYS A 66 9.62 -12.07 -11.44
N LYS A 67 9.27 -11.78 -12.70
CA LYS A 67 9.19 -10.41 -13.23
C LYS A 67 8.07 -9.61 -12.58
N GLU A 68 6.92 -10.23 -12.34
CA GLU A 68 5.80 -9.62 -11.63
C GLU A 68 6.18 -9.30 -10.18
N ASN A 69 6.79 -10.25 -9.46
CA ASN A 69 7.26 -10.03 -8.09
C ASN A 69 8.29 -8.89 -8.00
N LEU A 70 9.21 -8.81 -8.96
CA LEU A 70 10.19 -7.72 -9.02
C LEU A 70 9.49 -6.36 -9.21
N ARG A 71 8.58 -6.25 -10.20
CA ARG A 71 7.80 -5.03 -10.44
C ARG A 71 6.96 -4.63 -9.23
N ARG A 72 6.35 -5.61 -8.54
CA ARG A 72 5.59 -5.39 -7.31
C ARG A 72 6.50 -4.81 -6.23
N GLN A 73 7.68 -5.39 -6.04
CA GLN A 73 8.63 -4.92 -5.03
C GLN A 73 9.14 -3.51 -5.33
N GLU A 74 9.47 -3.21 -6.58
CA GLU A 74 9.87 -1.87 -7.03
C GLU A 74 8.78 -0.83 -6.74
N ARG A 75 7.51 -1.17 -7.04
CA ARG A 75 6.36 -0.31 -6.74
C ARG A 75 6.20 -0.07 -5.24
N ILE A 76 6.31 -1.11 -4.43
CA ILE A 76 6.24 -1.00 -2.96
C ILE A 76 7.35 -0.09 -2.43
N ASN A 77 8.59 -0.28 -2.88
CA ASN A 77 9.73 0.53 -2.45
C ASN A 77 9.52 2.00 -2.80
N LYS A 78 9.12 2.30 -4.03
CA LYS A 78 8.80 3.66 -4.48
C LYS A 78 7.66 4.29 -3.67
N ASN A 79 6.61 3.52 -3.36
CA ASN A 79 5.49 4.01 -2.56
C ASN A 79 5.90 4.27 -1.11
N LEU A 80 6.79 3.46 -0.53
CA LEU A 80 7.32 3.69 0.82
C LEU A 80 8.18 4.95 0.89
N GLU A 81 8.99 5.21 -0.13
CA GLU A 81 9.76 6.46 -0.26
C GLU A 81 8.83 7.67 -0.35
N ASN A 82 7.81 7.59 -1.20
CA ASN A 82 6.82 8.65 -1.38
C ASN A 82 5.90 8.85 -0.17
N ALA A 83 5.82 7.87 0.74
CA ALA A 83 5.01 7.98 1.96
C ALA A 83 5.57 8.96 2.99
N MET A 84 6.80 9.46 2.81
CA MET A 84 7.40 10.48 3.67
C MET A 84 7.46 10.09 5.15
N ILE A 85 7.59 8.79 5.44
CA ILE A 85 7.82 8.29 6.79
C ILE A 85 9.18 8.81 7.27
N ALA A 86 9.18 9.64 8.32
CA ALA A 86 10.41 10.22 8.85
C ALA A 86 11.41 9.11 9.24
N PRO A 87 12.73 9.31 9.05
CA PRO A 87 13.75 8.28 9.32
C PRO A 87 13.65 7.65 10.72
N ARG A 88 13.35 8.45 11.75
CA ARG A 88 13.18 7.98 13.14
C ARG A 88 11.99 7.02 13.34
N PHE A 89 11.06 6.97 12.39
CA PHE A 89 9.89 6.09 12.42
C PHE A 89 9.96 4.94 11.41
N GLN A 90 11.01 4.87 10.59
CA GLN A 90 11.17 3.82 9.58
C GLN A 90 11.28 2.41 10.15
N SER A 91 11.66 2.24 11.42
CA SER A 91 11.67 0.92 12.07
C SER A 91 10.36 0.59 12.79
N LYS A 92 9.41 1.53 12.91
CA LYS A 92 8.19 1.36 13.71
C LYS A 92 7.13 0.55 12.95
N THR A 93 6.72 -0.58 13.50
CA THR A 93 5.71 -1.49 12.93
C THR A 93 4.71 -1.89 14.02
N PHE A 94 3.66 -2.63 13.68
CA PHE A 94 2.73 -3.12 14.70
C PHE A 94 3.40 -4.14 15.62
N GLU A 95 4.29 -4.97 15.08
CA GLU A 95 4.96 -6.07 15.78
C GLU A 95 5.89 -5.57 16.88
N ASN A 96 6.45 -4.36 16.73
CA ASN A 96 7.30 -3.74 17.75
C ASN A 96 6.61 -2.61 18.53
N PHE A 97 5.29 -2.47 18.39
CA PHE A 97 4.51 -1.59 19.25
C PHE A 97 4.28 -2.26 20.61
N GLN A 98 4.82 -1.68 21.68
CA GLN A 98 4.71 -2.24 23.03
C GLN A 98 3.41 -1.81 23.69
N ALA A 99 2.36 -2.62 23.56
CA ALA A 99 1.11 -2.44 24.29
C ALA A 99 1.24 -3.00 25.72
N GLU A 100 1.44 -2.13 26.70
CA GLU A 100 1.56 -2.45 28.14
C GLU A 100 0.22 -2.34 28.88
N THR A 101 -0.81 -1.78 28.24
CA THR A 101 -2.13 -1.51 28.83
C THR A 101 -3.25 -1.89 27.87
N ASP A 102 -4.44 -2.17 28.39
CA ASP A 102 -5.61 -2.49 27.57
C ASP A 102 -5.96 -1.38 26.59
N LYS A 103 -5.82 -0.11 26.99
CA LYS A 103 -6.03 1.05 26.09
C LYS A 103 -5.07 1.05 24.89
N GLN A 104 -3.82 0.66 25.11
CA GLN A 104 -2.83 0.57 24.03
C GLN A 104 -3.08 -0.63 23.13
N ALA A 105 -3.46 -1.77 23.71
CA ALA A 105 -3.85 -2.95 22.94
C ALA A 105 -5.09 -2.68 22.08
N TYR A 106 -6.09 -2.01 22.66
CA TYR A 106 -7.28 -1.54 21.95
C TYR A 106 -6.91 -0.59 20.81
N ALA A 107 -6.09 0.43 21.06
CA ALA A 107 -5.67 1.36 20.00
C ALA A 107 -4.93 0.66 18.84
N MET A 108 -4.10 -0.34 19.16
CA MET A 108 -3.41 -1.17 18.17
C MET A 108 -4.40 -2.05 17.38
N GLN A 109 -5.35 -2.69 18.06
CA GLN A 109 -6.39 -3.52 17.43
C GLN A 109 -7.24 -2.68 16.47
N GLN A 110 -7.77 -1.55 16.93
CA GLN A 110 -8.57 -0.64 16.13
C GLN A 110 -7.78 -0.11 14.91
N SER A 111 -6.48 0.14 15.07
CA SER A 111 -5.60 0.50 13.95
C SER A 111 -5.44 -0.63 12.92
N ARG A 112 -5.53 -1.90 13.33
CA ARG A 112 -5.55 -3.05 12.41
C ARG A 112 -6.92 -3.21 11.75
N GLU A 113 -8.00 -3.00 12.47
CA GLU A 113 -9.38 -3.04 11.92
C GLU A 113 -9.59 -2.01 10.80
N LEU A 114 -8.94 -0.83 10.89
CA LEU A 114 -8.90 0.14 9.79
C LEU A 114 -8.28 -0.47 8.51
N LEU A 115 -7.25 -1.29 8.63
CA LEU A 115 -6.60 -1.94 7.49
C LEU A 115 -7.50 -3.02 6.88
N ASP A 116 -8.27 -3.72 7.71
CA ASP A 116 -9.20 -4.74 7.23
C ASP A 116 -10.33 -4.12 6.40
N HIS A 117 -10.86 -2.98 6.84
CA HIS A 117 -11.92 -2.21 6.18
C HIS A 117 -11.38 -0.98 5.42
N PHE A 118 -10.17 -1.10 4.86
CA PHE A 118 -9.49 0.03 4.24
C PHE A 118 -10.22 0.50 2.98
N GLY A 119 -10.68 1.75 2.97
CA GLY A 119 -11.51 2.32 1.90
C GLY A 119 -13.02 2.25 2.17
N GLU A 120 -13.44 1.71 3.32
CA GLU A 120 -14.83 1.72 3.76
C GLU A 120 -15.06 2.71 4.92
N SER A 121 -13.97 3.13 5.59
CA SER A 121 -13.99 4.11 6.67
C SER A 121 -13.37 5.45 6.23
N PRO A 122 -13.89 6.60 6.72
CA PRO A 122 -13.26 7.91 6.54
C PRO A 122 -11.89 8.03 7.23
N GLY A 123 -11.52 7.08 8.09
CA GLY A 123 -10.22 7.00 8.76
C GLY A 123 -10.33 7.19 10.26
N MET A 124 -9.29 7.73 10.88
CA MET A 124 -9.19 7.80 12.33
C MET A 124 -8.59 9.12 12.83
N ILE A 125 -8.91 9.48 14.06
CA ILE A 125 -8.32 10.61 14.78
C ILE A 125 -7.58 10.07 16.00
N PHE A 126 -6.28 10.31 16.07
CA PHE A 126 -5.46 10.04 17.25
C PHE A 126 -5.26 11.35 18.01
N THR A 127 -5.96 11.50 19.13
CA THR A 127 -5.84 12.65 20.03
C THR A 127 -5.09 12.24 21.30
N GLY A 128 -4.27 13.11 21.89
CA GLY A 128 -3.71 12.87 23.22
C GLY A 128 -2.31 13.44 23.42
N LYS A 129 -1.62 13.05 24.48
CA LYS A 129 -0.33 13.65 24.88
C LYS A 129 0.81 13.32 23.89
N PRO A 130 1.87 14.13 23.81
CA PRO A 130 3.05 13.78 23.03
C PRO A 130 3.80 12.58 23.64
N GLY A 131 4.43 11.77 22.80
CA GLY A 131 5.25 10.64 23.25
C GLY A 131 4.46 9.38 23.63
N THR A 132 3.16 9.32 23.33
CA THR A 132 2.28 8.17 23.62
C THR A 132 2.22 7.13 22.50
N GLY A 133 2.89 7.34 21.37
CA GLY A 133 2.96 6.36 20.28
C GLY A 133 2.06 6.63 19.07
N LYS A 134 1.35 7.77 19.00
CA LYS A 134 0.54 8.16 17.84
C LYS A 134 1.28 8.01 16.50
N ASN A 135 2.46 8.60 16.40
CA ASN A 135 3.33 8.54 15.22
C ASN A 135 3.87 7.13 14.93
N HIS A 136 4.00 6.26 15.95
CA HIS A 136 4.41 4.88 15.77
C HIS A 136 3.30 4.11 15.06
N LEU A 137 2.08 4.14 15.60
CA LEU A 137 0.92 3.46 15.00
C LEU A 137 0.62 4.02 13.61
N ALA A 138 0.69 5.35 13.43
CA ALA A 138 0.53 5.95 12.10
C ALA A 138 1.54 5.40 11.08
N SER A 139 2.82 5.31 11.45
CA SER A 139 3.86 4.76 10.58
C SER A 139 3.66 3.26 10.30
N ALA A 140 3.15 2.51 11.28
CA ALA A 140 2.81 1.10 11.12
C ALA A 140 1.64 0.91 10.14
N ILE A 141 0.56 1.67 10.29
CA ILE A 141 -0.58 1.69 9.36
C ILE A 141 -0.09 2.05 7.95
N THR A 142 0.67 3.14 7.80
CA THR A 142 1.20 3.59 6.50
C THR A 142 2.00 2.49 5.81
N LYS A 143 2.85 1.75 6.53
CA LYS A 143 3.60 0.65 5.95
C LYS A 143 2.70 -0.48 5.47
N GLU A 144 1.78 -0.95 6.30
CA GLU A 144 0.85 -2.03 5.93
C GLU A 144 -0.02 -1.66 4.71
N VAL A 145 -0.49 -0.41 4.64
CA VAL A 145 -1.19 0.12 3.45
C VAL A 145 -0.33 -0.03 2.19
N VAL A 146 0.97 0.28 2.29
CA VAL A 146 1.87 0.22 1.13
C VAL A 146 2.31 -1.22 0.81
N THR A 147 2.76 -1.99 1.79
CA THR A 147 3.37 -3.31 1.59
C THR A 147 2.34 -4.40 1.35
N THR A 148 1.26 -4.37 2.14
CA THR A 148 0.28 -5.47 2.20
C THR A 148 -0.89 -5.18 1.27
N LYS A 149 -1.42 -3.96 1.29
CA LYS A 149 -2.53 -3.55 0.39
C LYS A 149 -2.06 -3.05 -0.98
N GLY A 150 -0.76 -2.75 -1.15
CA GLY A 150 -0.21 -2.27 -2.43
C GLY A 150 -0.69 -0.87 -2.81
N LYS A 151 -1.16 -0.09 -1.83
CA LYS A 151 -1.73 1.24 -1.99
C LYS A 151 -0.70 2.34 -1.74
N THR A 152 -1.06 3.57 -2.04
CA THR A 152 -0.24 4.76 -1.80
C THR A 152 -0.61 5.38 -0.45
N ALA A 153 0.37 5.98 0.21
CA ALA A 153 0.14 6.70 1.45
C ALA A 153 1.04 7.94 1.49
N LEU A 154 0.68 8.93 2.30
CA LEU A 154 1.49 10.13 2.53
C LEU A 154 1.38 10.58 3.98
N ILE A 155 2.51 10.70 4.67
CA ILE A 155 2.61 11.35 5.98
C ILE A 155 3.10 12.78 5.80
N THR A 156 2.31 13.74 6.27
CA THR A 156 2.67 15.16 6.23
C THR A 156 2.18 15.86 7.48
N THR A 157 2.53 17.14 7.65
CA THR A 157 1.99 17.98 8.72
C THR A 157 1.01 18.98 8.13
N ALA A 158 0.04 19.43 8.94
CA ALA A 158 -0.88 20.50 8.55
C ALA A 158 -0.13 21.73 8.00
N MET A 159 0.98 22.10 8.65
CA MET A 159 1.84 23.22 8.23
C MET A 159 2.48 23.00 6.85
N LYS A 160 2.92 21.77 6.54
CA LYS A 160 3.50 21.45 5.23
C LYS A 160 2.46 21.52 4.12
N ILE A 161 1.22 21.09 4.38
CA ILE A 161 0.11 21.19 3.43
C ILE A 161 -0.11 22.66 3.05
N VAL A 162 -0.35 23.50 4.06
CA VAL A 162 -0.61 24.94 3.84
C VAL A 162 0.56 25.62 3.15
N ARG A 163 1.81 25.33 3.55
CA ARG A 163 2.99 25.91 2.90
C ARG A 163 3.07 25.53 1.43
N ALA A 164 2.77 24.27 1.08
CA ALA A 164 2.78 23.82 -0.31
C ALA A 164 1.70 24.54 -1.14
N ILE A 165 0.50 24.71 -0.58
CA ILE A 165 -0.62 25.42 -1.23
C ILE A 165 -0.26 26.90 -1.40
N LYS A 166 0.17 27.59 -0.34
CA LYS A 166 0.56 29.02 -0.42
C LYS A 166 1.72 29.27 -1.39
N ALA A 167 2.69 28.35 -1.46
CA ALA A 167 3.80 28.46 -2.41
C ALA A 167 3.33 28.39 -3.88
N SER A 168 2.22 27.71 -4.16
CA SER A 168 1.65 27.65 -5.51
C SER A 168 1.08 28.99 -5.98
N TRP A 169 0.78 29.93 -5.09
CA TRP A 169 0.24 31.24 -5.46
C TRP A 169 1.26 32.12 -6.20
N SER A 170 2.55 31.85 -6.06
CA SER A 170 3.62 32.59 -6.74
C SER A 170 3.94 32.00 -8.14
N GLY A 171 2.90 31.74 -8.93
CA GLY A 171 3.02 31.29 -10.34
C GLY A 171 2.82 29.79 -10.60
N GLY A 172 2.32 29.04 -9.62
CA GLY A 172 1.91 27.64 -9.76
C GLY A 172 0.40 27.43 -9.83
N ASN A 173 -0.03 26.17 -9.92
CA ASN A 173 -1.44 25.78 -9.91
C ASN A 173 -1.85 25.31 -8.50
N GLU A 174 -2.72 26.08 -7.85
CA GLU A 174 -3.25 25.77 -6.52
C GLU A 174 -4.00 24.44 -6.48
N SER A 175 -4.81 24.16 -7.49
CA SER A 175 -5.56 22.91 -7.59
C SER A 175 -4.63 21.70 -7.67
N GLU A 176 -3.48 21.83 -8.33
CA GLU A 176 -2.47 20.76 -8.38
C GLU A 176 -1.80 20.55 -7.01
N ALA A 177 -1.51 21.64 -6.29
CA ALA A 177 -0.96 21.57 -4.94
C ALA A 177 -1.93 20.89 -3.95
N ILE A 178 -3.23 21.18 -4.04
CA ILE A 178 -4.28 20.54 -3.25
C ILE A 178 -4.42 19.06 -3.64
N ARG A 179 -4.46 18.76 -4.95
CA ARG A 179 -4.62 17.40 -5.49
C ARG A 179 -3.54 16.44 -4.97
N ARG A 180 -2.31 16.91 -4.76
CA ARG A 180 -1.23 16.12 -4.15
C ARG A 180 -1.60 15.50 -2.79
N PHE A 181 -2.49 16.13 -2.03
CA PHE A 181 -2.94 15.65 -0.72
C PHE A 181 -4.24 14.83 -0.79
N ILE A 182 -4.99 14.95 -1.89
CA ILE A 182 -6.21 14.17 -2.15
C ILE A 182 -5.88 12.82 -2.81
N GLU A 183 -4.86 12.78 -3.67
CA GLU A 183 -4.53 11.59 -4.47
C GLU A 183 -4.13 10.34 -3.66
N PRO A 184 -3.26 10.41 -2.62
CA PRO A 184 -2.84 9.23 -1.89
C PRO A 184 -4.01 8.46 -1.30
N ASP A 185 -3.98 7.12 -1.35
CA ASP A 185 -5.06 6.30 -0.78
C ASP A 185 -5.20 6.53 0.74
N LEU A 186 -4.08 6.68 1.45
CA LEU A 186 -4.04 7.13 2.85
C LEU A 186 -3.32 8.48 3.00
N LEU A 187 -3.93 9.43 3.71
CA LEU A 187 -3.26 10.66 4.14
C LEU A 187 -3.15 10.68 5.66
N VAL A 188 -1.94 10.85 6.18
CA VAL A 188 -1.69 11.11 7.59
C VAL A 188 -1.33 12.58 7.78
N ILE A 189 -2.10 13.29 8.59
CA ILE A 189 -1.88 14.69 8.94
C ILE A 189 -1.42 14.76 10.39
N ASP A 190 -0.14 15.04 10.62
CA ASP A 190 0.44 15.22 11.96
C ASP A 190 0.48 16.70 12.38
N GLU A 191 0.62 16.90 13.69
CA GLU A 191 0.83 18.21 14.34
C GLU A 191 -0.26 19.24 14.03
N LEU A 192 -1.52 18.80 13.92
CA LEU A 192 -2.65 19.72 13.83
C LEU A 192 -2.92 20.31 15.22
N GLY A 193 -2.63 21.61 15.40
CA GLY A 193 -2.68 22.30 16.70
C GLY A 193 -3.48 23.62 16.65
N VAL A 194 -3.76 24.21 17.81
CA VAL A 194 -4.58 25.45 17.94
C VAL A 194 -3.90 26.69 17.35
N GLN A 195 -2.56 26.67 17.24
CA GLN A 195 -1.80 27.74 16.59
C GLN A 195 -1.99 27.76 15.06
N PHE A 196 -2.70 26.78 14.53
CA PHE A 196 -3.18 26.71 13.15
C PHE A 196 -4.47 27.51 13.06
N GLY A 197 -4.52 28.59 12.27
CA GLY A 197 -5.48 29.62 12.66
C GLY A 197 -5.84 30.72 11.69
N SER A 198 -5.27 30.82 10.50
CA SER A 198 -5.94 31.68 9.51
C SER A 198 -7.18 30.93 8.98
N ASP A 199 -8.28 31.65 8.75
CA ASP A 199 -9.50 31.03 8.21
C ASP A 199 -9.23 30.31 6.89
N THR A 200 -8.34 30.87 6.06
CA THR A 200 -7.86 30.25 4.82
C THR A 200 -7.18 28.89 5.05
N GLU A 201 -6.34 28.77 6.07
CA GLU A 201 -5.62 27.52 6.37
C GLU A 201 -6.58 26.41 6.80
N ARG A 202 -7.59 26.77 7.59
CA ARG A 202 -8.66 25.85 8.00
C ARG A 202 -9.52 25.44 6.82
N LEU A 203 -9.82 26.36 5.91
CA LEU A 203 -10.57 26.09 4.69
C LEU A 203 -9.87 25.03 3.84
N TYR A 204 -8.57 25.16 3.59
CA TYR A 204 -7.82 24.18 2.80
C TYR A 204 -7.77 22.79 3.42
N LEU A 205 -7.54 22.69 4.74
CA LEU A 205 -7.56 21.38 5.40
C LEU A 205 -8.96 20.75 5.34
N THR A 206 -9.99 21.57 5.56
CA THR A 206 -11.38 21.12 5.51
C THR A 206 -11.74 20.63 4.12
N GLU A 207 -11.36 21.35 3.07
CA GLU A 207 -11.54 20.97 1.67
C GLU A 207 -10.86 19.62 1.37
N ILE A 208 -9.57 19.47 1.70
CA ILE A 208 -8.84 18.22 1.48
C ILE A 208 -9.50 17.04 2.21
N ILE A 209 -9.93 17.23 3.46
CA ILE A 209 -10.56 16.16 4.23
C ILE A 209 -11.93 15.81 3.64
N ASN A 210 -12.70 16.80 3.18
CA ASN A 210 -14.01 16.60 2.57
C ASN A 210 -13.91 15.83 1.26
N ASP A 211 -13.01 16.24 0.36
CA ASP A 211 -12.83 15.55 -0.92
C ASP A 211 -12.42 14.10 -0.67
N ARG A 212 -11.47 13.88 0.25
CA ARG A 212 -11.04 12.52 0.60
C ARG A 212 -12.17 11.68 1.17
N TYR A 213 -13.04 12.27 2.00
CA TYR A 213 -14.23 11.61 2.52
C TYR A 213 -15.17 11.18 1.38
N GLU A 214 -15.46 12.08 0.45
CA GLU A 214 -16.35 11.81 -0.70
C GLU A 214 -15.82 10.71 -1.62
N TRP A 215 -14.49 10.61 -1.75
CA TRP A 215 -13.82 9.57 -2.55
C TRP A 215 -13.46 8.31 -1.76
N LEU A 216 -13.99 8.12 -0.55
CA LEU A 216 -13.72 6.95 0.31
C LEU A 216 -12.22 6.71 0.55
N LYS A 217 -11.46 7.80 0.72
CA LYS A 217 -10.01 7.77 0.99
C LYS A 217 -9.75 8.06 2.46
N PRO A 218 -9.33 7.07 3.26
CA PRO A 218 -9.11 7.25 4.68
C PRO A 218 -8.11 8.38 5.00
N THR A 219 -8.40 9.15 6.03
CA THR A 219 -7.50 10.17 6.57
C THR A 219 -7.21 9.90 8.04
N LEU A 220 -5.93 9.89 8.41
CA LEU A 220 -5.47 9.71 9.79
C LEU A 220 -4.99 11.06 10.34
N ILE A 221 -5.68 11.58 11.35
CA ILE A 221 -5.33 12.88 11.96
C ILE A 221 -4.63 12.62 13.29
N LEU A 222 -3.40 13.13 13.44
CA LEU A 222 -2.65 13.07 14.69
C LEU A 222 -2.63 14.46 15.33
N THR A 223 -3.13 14.55 16.56
CA THR A 223 -3.22 15.83 17.26
C THR A 223 -2.96 15.69 18.75
N ASN A 224 -2.54 16.79 19.37
CA ASN A 224 -2.54 16.93 20.83
C ASN A 224 -3.78 17.70 21.33
N LEU A 225 -4.64 18.16 20.42
CA LEU A 225 -5.89 18.84 20.75
C LEU A 225 -6.94 17.87 21.28
N THR A 226 -7.76 18.36 22.20
CA THR A 226 -8.99 17.68 22.60
C THR A 226 -10.00 17.71 21.45
N MET A 227 -11.00 16.81 21.50
CA MET A 227 -12.05 16.78 20.46
C MET A 227 -12.80 18.11 20.29
N PRO A 228 -13.18 18.85 21.36
CA PRO A 228 -13.80 20.16 21.20
C PRO A 228 -12.88 21.20 20.54
N GLU A 229 -11.58 21.19 20.85
CA GLU A 229 -10.61 22.08 20.20
C GLU A 229 -10.42 21.72 18.73
N LEU A 230 -10.35 20.43 18.42
CA LEU A 230 -10.25 19.96 17.05
C LEU A 230 -11.48 20.34 16.22
N ALA A 231 -12.68 20.24 16.80
CA ALA A 231 -13.93 20.69 16.17
C ALA A 231 -13.93 22.18 15.83
N LYS A 232 -13.30 23.03 16.67
CA LYS A 232 -13.13 24.47 16.37
C LYS A 232 -12.18 24.72 15.21
N VAL A 233 -11.21 23.82 14.97
CA VAL A 233 -10.21 23.99 13.90
C VAL A 233 -10.71 23.44 12.57
N LEU A 234 -11.31 22.25 12.56
CA LEU A 234 -11.77 21.55 11.35
C LEU A 234 -13.25 21.76 11.03
N GLY A 235 -14.00 22.33 11.96
CA GLY A 235 -15.46 22.44 11.88
C GLY A 235 -16.18 21.18 12.35
N GLU A 236 -17.38 21.35 12.89
CA GLU A 236 -18.17 20.25 13.46
C GLU A 236 -18.53 19.18 12.43
N ARG A 237 -18.80 19.57 11.17
CA ARG A 237 -19.15 18.65 10.09
C ARG A 237 -18.07 17.61 9.79
N VAL A 238 -16.80 18.01 9.84
CA VAL A 238 -15.68 17.08 9.64
C VAL A 238 -15.64 16.08 10.79
N ILE A 239 -15.77 16.56 12.02
CA ILE A 239 -15.76 15.70 13.21
C ILE A 239 -16.93 14.71 13.19
N ASP A 240 -18.11 15.15 12.77
CA ASP A 240 -19.31 14.33 12.71
C ASP A 240 -19.15 13.15 11.74
N ARG A 241 -18.55 13.39 10.56
CA ARG A 241 -18.20 12.32 9.61
C ARG A 241 -17.24 11.28 10.20
N PHE A 242 -16.26 11.73 10.98
CA PHE A 242 -15.38 10.83 11.71
C PHE A 242 -16.08 10.10 12.87
N ARG A 243 -17.24 10.56 13.35
CA ARG A 243 -18.05 9.85 14.35
C ARG A 243 -19.01 8.85 13.74
N GLU A 244 -19.55 9.14 12.55
CA GLU A 244 -20.54 8.29 11.87
C GLU A 244 -19.90 7.00 11.31
N GLY A 245 -18.70 7.10 10.71
CA GLY A 245 -18.00 5.93 10.14
C GLY A 245 -16.51 5.82 10.49
N GLY A 246 -15.95 6.84 11.14
CA GLY A 246 -14.55 6.86 11.56
C GLY A 246 -14.36 6.40 13.00
N GLN A 247 -13.12 6.50 13.49
CA GLN A 247 -12.83 6.23 14.90
C GLN A 247 -11.97 7.32 15.53
N VAL A 248 -12.26 7.61 16.81
CA VAL A 248 -11.46 8.52 17.62
C VAL A 248 -10.75 7.71 18.72
N LEU A 249 -9.43 7.70 18.69
CA LEU A 249 -8.60 7.03 19.69
C LEU A 249 -7.90 8.07 20.58
N VAL A 250 -8.06 7.91 21.89
CA VAL A 250 -7.50 8.81 22.90
C VAL A 250 -6.23 8.20 23.51
N PHE A 251 -5.12 8.89 23.33
CA PHE A 251 -3.79 8.53 23.79
C PHE A 251 -3.44 9.30 25.08
N ASP A 252 -4.05 8.89 26.19
CA ASP A 252 -3.97 9.56 27.50
C ASP A 252 -2.95 8.96 28.48
N TRP A 253 -2.17 7.96 28.05
CA TRP A 253 -1.19 7.26 28.89
C TRP A 253 0.18 7.95 29.00
N LYS A 254 1.07 7.37 29.81
CA LYS A 254 2.43 7.89 30.08
C LYS A 254 3.28 7.94 28.80
N SER A 255 4.11 8.97 28.68
CA SER A 255 5.01 9.13 27.54
C SER A 255 6.14 8.09 27.55
N TYR A 256 6.32 7.39 26.44
CA TYR A 256 7.44 6.46 26.23
C TYR A 256 8.79 7.18 26.11
N ARG A 257 8.80 8.47 25.75
CA ARG A 257 10.04 9.24 25.60
C ARG A 257 10.80 9.42 26.91
N GLY A 258 10.12 9.28 28.07
CA GLY A 258 10.72 9.40 29.40
C GLY A 258 11.52 8.17 29.86
N LYS A 259 11.34 6.98 29.25
CA LYS A 259 12.05 5.75 29.69
C LYS A 259 13.56 5.79 29.42
N ASN A 260 14.03 6.65 28.51
CA ASN A 260 15.45 6.79 28.14
C ASN A 260 16.12 8.07 28.67
N PHE A 261 15.47 8.82 29.57
CA PHE A 261 16.09 9.99 30.17
C PHE A 261 17.13 9.54 31.20
N LYS A 262 18.38 9.34 30.76
CA LYS A 262 19.51 9.21 31.69
C LYS A 262 19.75 10.58 32.30
N THR A 263 19.33 10.77 33.55
CA THR A 263 19.81 11.89 34.36
C THR A 263 21.31 11.73 34.52
N CYS A 264 22.10 12.52 33.79
CA CYS A 264 23.48 12.77 34.19
C CYS A 264 23.42 13.72 35.39
N GLY A 265 23.14 13.14 36.56
CA GLY A 265 23.00 13.84 37.83
C GLY A 265 23.99 13.29 38.83
N GLY A 266 25.26 13.69 38.68
CA GLY A 266 26.16 13.82 39.82
C GLY A 266 26.09 15.27 40.27
N LEU A 267 25.20 15.58 41.21
CA LEU A 267 25.25 16.76 42.07
C LEU A 267 24.43 16.41 43.31
N ASN A 268 25.12 15.77 44.26
CA ASN A 268 24.72 15.75 45.65
C ASN A 268 25.19 17.08 46.26
N ALA A 269 24.24 17.89 46.71
CA ALA A 269 24.32 18.73 47.92
C ALA A 269 22.95 19.39 48.12
#